data_AF-A0A1I4KYF5-F1
#
_entry.id   AF-A0A1I4KYF5-F1
#
_cell.length_a   1.000
_cell.length_b   1.000
_cell.length_c   1.000
_cell.angle_alpha   90.00
_cell.angle_beta   90.00
_cell.angle_gamma   90.00
#
_symmetry.space_group_name_H-M   'P 1'
#
loop_
_entity.id
_entity.type
_entity.pdbx_description
1 polymer ?
#
loop_
_entity_poly.entity_id
_entity_poly.type
_entity_poly.pdbx_seq_one_letter_code
_entity_poly.pdbx_strand_id
1 'polypeptide(L)'
;MSYQKTALILAAVLGLLACGYAWAAAGQGADPAPVPAPAVAVTAPSTPPPPASTAAPQRPLEGQAYASLPFCTLSADGKHLARQPCRTAPPQRPMPRRPVPQIVEPMPSPAAPPRVAMPPLPPSAPLRAPSPPQPLGNCGAGGCYDAGGAWQGNGVGNTTVAPNGKLCQRNGIWLQCL
;
A
#
# COMPACT_ATOMS: atom_id res chain seq x y z
N MET A 1 8.02 42.88 -43.49
CA MET A 1 8.13 42.47 -42.07
C MET A 1 7.88 40.97 -41.82
N SER A 2 7.49 40.16 -42.81
CA SER A 2 7.23 38.71 -42.59
C SER A 2 8.47 37.80 -42.57
N TYR A 3 9.57 38.15 -43.22
CA TYR A 3 10.75 37.27 -43.34
C TYR A 3 11.48 37.02 -42.01
N GLN A 4 11.48 37.99 -41.10
CA GLN A 4 12.18 37.87 -39.82
C GLN A 4 11.51 36.87 -38.88
N LYS A 5 10.17 36.73 -38.97
CA LYS A 5 9.41 35.75 -38.18
C LYS A 5 9.62 34.33 -38.69
N THR A 6 9.73 34.15 -40.02
CA THR A 6 9.98 32.84 -40.64
C THR A 6 11.39 32.32 -40.33
N ALA A 7 12.41 33.20 -40.32
CA ALA A 7 13.78 32.82 -40.00
C ALA A 7 13.94 32.29 -38.55
N LEU A 8 13.23 32.91 -37.60
CA LEU A 8 13.29 32.53 -36.18
C LEU A 8 12.60 31.19 -35.91
N ILE A 9 11.50 30.90 -36.61
CA ILE A 9 10.81 29.60 -36.54
C ILE A 9 11.67 28.50 -37.17
N LEU A 10 12.32 28.77 -38.32
CA LEU A 10 13.19 27.78 -38.97
C LEU A 10 14.41 27.41 -38.10
N ALA A 11 15.02 28.39 -37.42
CA ALA A 11 16.11 28.13 -36.48
C ALA A 11 15.68 27.29 -35.27
N ALA A 12 14.48 27.52 -34.73
CA ALA A 12 13.95 26.74 -33.61
C ALA A 12 13.63 25.29 -34.00
N VAL A 13 13.08 25.06 -35.20
CA VAL A 13 12.78 23.70 -35.69
C VAL A 13 14.05 22.92 -36.01
N LEU A 14 15.07 23.56 -36.61
CA LEU A 14 16.38 22.94 -36.84
C LEU A 14 17.11 22.60 -35.53
N GLY A 15 17.02 23.46 -34.51
CA GLY A 15 17.60 23.19 -33.18
C GLY A 15 16.95 21.99 -32.47
N LEU A 16 15.62 21.86 -32.56
CA LEU A 16 14.90 20.72 -31.99
C LEU A 16 15.15 19.41 -32.75
N LEU A 17 15.31 19.45 -34.08
CA LEU A 17 15.65 18.25 -34.84
C LEU A 17 17.08 17.76 -34.55
N ALA A 18 18.04 18.65 -34.32
CA ALA A 18 19.43 18.29 -34.05
C ALA A 18 19.62 17.63 -32.67
N CYS A 19 18.81 17.98 -31.66
CA CYS A 19 18.83 17.31 -30.35
C CYS A 19 18.19 15.91 -30.38
N GLY A 20 17.28 15.63 -31.32
CA GLY A 20 16.58 14.34 -31.41
C GLY A 20 17.39 13.22 -32.03
N TYR A 21 18.39 13.52 -32.87
CA TYR A 21 19.16 12.50 -33.60
C TYR A 21 20.39 11.97 -32.85
N ALA A 22 20.69 12.47 -31.65
CA ALA A 22 21.91 12.12 -30.91
C ALA A 22 21.86 10.81 -30.10
N TRP A 23 20.74 10.07 -30.10
CA TRP A 23 20.60 8.80 -29.34
C TRP A 23 20.47 7.54 -30.21
N ALA A 24 20.67 7.64 -31.53
CA ALA A 24 20.46 6.51 -32.45
C ALA A 24 21.73 5.76 -32.89
N ALA A 25 22.88 5.98 -32.26
CA ALA A 25 24.16 5.38 -32.68
C ALA A 25 24.95 4.76 -31.52
N ALA A 26 24.45 3.66 -30.97
CA ALA A 26 25.25 2.71 -30.19
C ALA A 26 24.66 1.30 -30.34
N GLY A 27 25.19 0.53 -31.29
CA GLY A 27 24.82 -0.89 -31.46
C GLY A 27 25.01 -1.45 -32.87
N GLN A 28 26.20 -1.32 -33.45
CA GLN A 28 26.65 -2.13 -34.59
C GLN A 28 27.16 -3.48 -34.05
N GLY A 29 26.78 -4.59 -34.67
CA GLY A 29 27.29 -5.91 -34.29
C GLY A 29 26.78 -7.06 -35.18
N ALA A 30 27.28 -7.09 -36.41
CA ALA A 30 27.60 -8.26 -37.25
C ALA A 30 26.66 -9.49 -37.30
N ASP A 31 26.05 -9.71 -38.47
CA ASP A 31 25.65 -11.02 -39.00
C ASP A 31 26.89 -11.90 -39.32
N PRO A 32 26.77 -13.22 -39.14
CA PRO A 32 26.97 -14.11 -40.29
C PRO A 32 25.87 -15.17 -40.46
N ALA A 33 25.36 -15.31 -41.68
CA ALA A 33 24.59 -16.46 -42.18
C ALA A 33 25.54 -17.62 -42.59
N PRO A 34 25.07 -18.81 -43.03
CA PRO A 34 23.84 -19.56 -42.74
C PRO A 34 24.13 -21.04 -42.33
N VAL A 35 23.20 -21.71 -41.65
CA VAL A 35 23.15 -23.19 -41.59
C VAL A 35 21.69 -23.67 -41.59
N PRO A 36 21.30 -24.66 -42.43
CA PRO A 36 19.91 -25.12 -42.51
C PRO A 36 19.59 -26.34 -41.62
N ALA A 37 18.39 -26.28 -41.04
CA ALA A 37 17.55 -27.37 -40.47
C ALA A 37 18.00 -28.06 -39.17
N PRO A 38 17.11 -28.73 -38.40
CA PRO A 38 15.65 -28.91 -38.54
C PRO A 38 14.81 -28.35 -37.37
N ALA A 39 13.61 -27.84 -37.67
CA ALA A 39 12.66 -27.37 -36.65
C ALA A 39 11.98 -28.56 -35.95
N VAL A 40 12.43 -28.84 -34.74
CA VAL A 40 11.76 -29.67 -33.72
C VAL A 40 11.22 -28.78 -32.60
N ALA A 41 10.01 -29.13 -32.18
CA ALA A 41 9.46 -28.98 -30.84
C ALA A 41 9.35 -27.58 -30.20
N VAL A 42 8.08 -27.16 -30.10
CA VAL A 42 7.46 -26.35 -29.05
C VAL A 42 8.25 -26.38 -27.73
N THR A 43 8.68 -25.20 -27.27
CA THR A 43 8.99 -24.92 -25.86
C THR A 43 8.54 -23.51 -25.51
N ALA A 44 8.00 -23.38 -24.29
CA ALA A 44 7.32 -22.22 -23.75
C ALA A 44 8.19 -20.94 -23.67
N PRO A 45 7.60 -19.73 -23.74
CA PRO A 45 8.31 -18.50 -23.42
C PRO A 45 8.50 -18.37 -21.90
N SER A 46 9.73 -18.66 -21.45
CA SER A 46 10.23 -18.29 -20.13
C SER A 46 10.22 -16.76 -20.01
N THR A 47 9.31 -16.23 -19.19
CA THR A 47 9.30 -14.80 -18.86
C THR A 47 10.45 -14.53 -17.88
N PRO A 48 11.31 -13.52 -18.10
CA PRO A 48 12.33 -13.13 -17.14
C PRO A 48 11.68 -12.64 -15.83
N PRO A 49 12.28 -12.93 -14.65
CA PRO A 49 11.76 -12.44 -13.38
C PRO A 49 11.81 -10.90 -13.33
N PRO A 50 10.84 -10.24 -12.65
CA PRO A 50 10.88 -8.79 -12.46
C PRO A 50 12.14 -8.38 -11.68
N PRO A 51 12.68 -7.17 -11.90
CA PRO A 51 13.74 -6.65 -11.03
C PRO A 51 13.21 -6.62 -9.61
N ALA A 52 13.88 -7.36 -8.73
CA ALA A 52 13.62 -7.35 -7.31
C ALA A 52 13.56 -5.88 -6.85
N SER A 53 12.39 -5.46 -6.39
CA SER A 53 12.27 -4.25 -5.59
C SER A 53 13.27 -4.39 -4.45
N THR A 54 14.30 -3.55 -4.43
CA THR A 54 15.37 -3.50 -3.42
C THR A 54 14.82 -3.02 -2.07
N ALA A 55 13.87 -3.76 -1.52
CA ALA A 55 13.49 -3.76 -0.13
C ALA A 55 13.80 -5.17 0.42
N ALA A 56 15.06 -5.59 0.26
CA ALA A 56 15.60 -6.61 1.14
C ALA A 56 15.39 -6.11 2.59
N PRO A 57 15.09 -7.02 3.54
CA PRO A 57 14.94 -6.63 4.93
C PRO A 57 16.27 -6.02 5.38
N GLN A 58 16.34 -4.70 5.50
CA GLN A 58 17.52 -4.05 6.08
C GLN A 58 17.71 -4.43 7.56
N ARG A 59 16.72 -5.15 8.13
CA ARG A 59 16.59 -5.57 9.53
C ARG A 59 17.87 -6.13 10.19
N PRO A 60 18.76 -6.89 9.52
CA PRO A 60 20.00 -7.33 10.14
C PRO A 60 20.94 -6.16 10.46
N LEU A 61 21.01 -5.16 9.56
CA LEU A 61 21.87 -3.99 9.69
C LEU A 61 21.34 -3.00 10.72
N GLU A 62 20.03 -2.72 10.78
CA GLU A 62 19.50 -1.87 11.87
C GLU A 62 19.58 -2.55 13.23
N GLY A 63 19.43 -3.88 13.29
CA GLY A 63 19.58 -4.64 14.54
C GLY A 63 21.02 -4.58 15.07
N GLN A 64 22.01 -4.71 14.19
CA GLN A 64 23.43 -4.57 14.53
C GLN A 64 23.79 -3.14 14.89
N ALA A 65 23.25 -2.15 14.16
CA ALA A 65 23.38 -0.74 14.51
C ALA A 65 22.83 -0.48 15.92
N TYR A 66 21.62 -0.98 16.22
CA TYR A 66 20.97 -0.87 17.55
C TYR A 66 21.77 -1.58 18.66
N ALA A 67 22.34 -2.74 18.37
CA ALA A 67 23.16 -3.49 19.32
C ALA A 67 24.50 -2.82 19.64
N SER A 68 25.01 -2.00 18.71
CA SER A 68 26.27 -1.27 18.85
C SER A 68 26.14 0.03 19.65
N LEU A 69 24.91 0.52 19.90
CA LEU A 69 24.71 1.69 20.75
C LEU A 69 24.98 1.38 22.22
N PRO A 70 25.55 2.33 22.97
CA PRO A 70 25.73 2.19 24.40
C PRO A 70 24.38 2.08 25.12
N PHE A 71 24.39 1.47 26.30
CA PHE A 71 23.22 1.43 27.17
C PHE A 71 22.85 2.83 27.64
N CYS A 72 21.54 3.08 27.74
CA CYS A 72 21.00 4.31 28.28
C CYS A 72 21.36 4.46 29.77
N THR A 73 22.18 5.46 30.08
CA THR A 73 22.43 5.94 31.45
C THR A 73 21.80 7.30 31.66
N LEU A 74 21.41 7.59 32.89
CA LEU A 74 20.81 8.86 33.28
C LEU A 74 21.91 9.93 33.39
N SER A 75 21.63 11.16 32.94
CA SER A 75 22.52 12.30 33.20
C SER A 75 22.57 12.58 34.71
N ALA A 76 23.59 13.34 35.14
CA ALA A 76 23.71 13.75 36.54
C ALA A 76 22.46 14.48 37.06
N ASP A 77 21.71 15.14 36.17
CA ASP A 77 20.48 15.87 36.49
C ASP A 77 19.27 14.97 36.77
N GLY A 78 19.37 13.67 36.47
CA GLY A 78 18.28 12.72 36.69
C GLY A 78 17.10 12.82 35.71
N LYS A 79 17.11 13.80 34.79
CA LYS A 79 15.98 14.16 33.93
C LYS A 79 16.18 13.84 32.46
N HIS A 80 17.41 13.61 32.04
CA HIS A 80 17.75 13.34 30.65
C HIS A 80 18.67 12.13 30.54
N LEU A 81 18.75 11.58 29.33
CA LEU A 81 19.71 10.55 29.00
C LEU A 81 21.08 11.20 28.79
N ALA A 82 22.14 10.58 29.30
CA ALA A 82 23.50 11.11 29.17
C ALA A 82 23.96 11.20 27.70
N ARG A 83 23.44 10.34 26.82
CA ARG A 83 23.69 10.38 25.37
C ARG A 83 22.46 9.88 24.60
N GLN A 84 22.11 10.56 23.52
CA GLN A 84 21.13 10.12 22.51
C GLN A 84 21.85 9.94 21.18
N PRO A 85 21.62 8.85 20.41
CA PRO A 85 20.74 7.71 20.67
C PRO A 85 21.40 6.64 21.58
N CYS A 86 20.60 5.89 22.34
CA CYS A 86 21.09 4.83 23.24
C CYS A 86 20.13 3.63 23.23
N ARG A 87 20.65 2.46 23.63
CA ARG A 87 19.87 1.23 23.75
C ARG A 87 19.28 1.09 25.16
N THR A 88 18.03 0.65 25.24
CA THR A 88 17.35 0.35 26.52
C THR A 88 18.16 -0.63 27.37
N ALA A 89 18.33 -0.31 28.66
CA ALA A 89 19.06 -1.16 29.60
C ALA A 89 18.39 -2.55 29.76
N PRO A 90 19.16 -3.62 29.95
CA PRO A 90 18.60 -4.95 30.18
C PRO A 90 17.78 -4.99 31.49
N PRO A 91 16.68 -5.75 31.53
CA PRO A 91 15.95 -5.92 32.77
C PRO A 91 16.81 -6.65 33.80
N GLN A 92 16.94 -6.07 35.00
CA GLN A 92 17.58 -6.72 36.13
C GLN A 92 16.79 -7.99 36.50
N ARG A 93 17.43 -9.16 36.57
CA ARG A 93 16.78 -10.42 37.00
C ARG A 93 17.43 -10.94 38.27
N PRO A 94 16.67 -11.32 39.31
CA PRO A 94 15.21 -11.28 39.43
C PRO A 94 14.67 -9.86 39.67
N MET A 95 13.59 -9.46 39.01
CA MET A 95 12.90 -8.22 39.36
C MET A 95 12.07 -8.45 40.63
N PRO A 96 12.35 -7.73 41.75
CA PRO A 96 11.49 -7.81 42.93
C PRO A 96 10.14 -7.17 42.61
N ARG A 97 9.11 -7.99 42.36
CA ARG A 97 7.74 -7.50 42.29
C ARG A 97 7.23 -7.35 43.71
N ARG A 98 7.02 -6.12 44.17
CA ARG A 98 6.29 -5.88 45.41
C ARG A 98 4.85 -6.37 45.21
N PRO A 99 4.32 -7.29 46.04
CA PRO A 99 2.91 -7.64 46.00
C PRO A 99 2.09 -6.38 46.25
N VAL A 100 1.17 -6.06 45.34
CA VAL A 100 0.20 -4.97 45.51
C VAL A 100 -1.14 -5.63 45.90
N PRO A 101 -1.75 -5.28 47.04
CA PRO A 101 -3.07 -5.77 47.39
C PRO A 101 -4.09 -5.26 46.35
N GLN A 102 -4.83 -6.18 45.74
CA GLN A 102 -5.96 -5.81 44.89
C GLN A 102 -7.20 -5.67 45.78
N ILE A 103 -7.55 -4.43 46.14
CA ILE A 103 -8.81 -4.13 46.81
C ILE A 103 -9.82 -3.84 45.71
N VAL A 104 -10.72 -4.79 45.46
CA VAL A 104 -11.83 -4.63 44.51
C VAL A 104 -13.03 -4.12 45.29
N GLU A 105 -13.20 -2.80 45.35
CA GLU A 105 -14.42 -2.22 45.93
C GLU A 105 -15.58 -2.38 44.95
N PRO A 106 -16.79 -2.73 45.42
CA PRO A 106 -17.98 -2.71 44.59
C PRO A 106 -18.19 -1.31 44.01
N MET A 107 -18.36 -1.24 42.69
CA MET A 107 -18.66 0.02 42.02
C MET A 107 -19.98 0.59 42.57
N PRO A 108 -20.04 1.87 42.98
CA PRO A 108 -21.27 2.48 43.44
C PRO A 108 -22.31 2.45 42.30
N SER A 109 -23.51 1.98 42.61
CA SER A 109 -24.61 1.92 41.64
C SER A 109 -25.08 3.34 41.29
N PRO A 110 -25.04 3.75 40.01
CA PRO A 110 -25.60 5.04 39.62
C PRO A 110 -27.11 5.06 39.86
N ALA A 111 -27.63 6.16 40.42
CA ALA A 111 -29.07 6.38 40.54
C ALA A 111 -29.72 6.37 39.15
N ALA A 112 -30.90 5.73 39.03
CA ALA A 112 -31.62 5.65 37.77
C ALA A 112 -31.99 7.06 37.27
N PRO A 113 -31.79 7.36 35.97
CA PRO A 113 -32.18 8.65 35.41
C PRO A 113 -33.71 8.81 35.42
N PRO A 114 -34.23 10.05 35.51
CA PRO A 114 -35.66 10.32 35.44
C PRO A 114 -36.23 9.81 34.11
N ARG A 115 -37.38 9.12 34.17
CA ARG A 115 -38.08 8.63 32.98
C ARG A 115 -38.74 9.80 32.26
N VAL A 116 -38.24 10.14 31.08
CA VAL A 116 -38.90 11.10 30.17
C VAL A 116 -39.94 10.34 29.35
N ALA A 117 -41.16 10.89 29.27
CA ALA A 117 -42.19 10.35 28.38
C ALA A 117 -41.77 10.57 26.92
N MET A 118 -41.57 9.48 26.18
CA MET A 118 -41.31 9.56 24.73
C MET A 118 -42.64 9.64 23.96
N PRO A 119 -42.75 10.54 22.97
CA PRO A 119 -43.87 10.51 22.04
C PRO A 119 -43.87 9.19 21.25
N PRO A 120 -45.05 8.68 20.86
CA PRO A 120 -45.15 7.44 20.11
C PRO A 120 -44.43 7.56 18.77
N LEU A 121 -43.54 6.60 18.48
CA LEU A 121 -42.83 6.54 17.21
C LEU A 121 -43.79 6.11 16.09
N PRO A 122 -43.69 6.70 14.89
CA PRO A 122 -44.42 6.22 13.72
C PRO A 122 -44.00 4.78 13.38
N PRO A 123 -44.90 3.97 12.78
CA PRO A 123 -44.58 2.60 12.41
C PRO A 123 -43.44 2.56 11.39
N SER A 124 -42.43 1.74 11.66
CA SER A 124 -41.28 1.54 10.77
C SER A 124 -41.72 0.95 9.44
N ALA A 125 -41.24 1.52 8.33
CA ALA A 125 -41.40 0.91 7.00
C ALA A 125 -40.73 -0.47 6.96
N PRO A 126 -41.28 -1.45 6.21
CA PRO A 126 -40.67 -2.76 6.09
C PRO A 126 -39.29 -2.61 5.45
N LEU A 127 -38.25 -3.03 6.18
CA LEU A 127 -36.90 -3.14 5.64
C LEU A 127 -36.92 -4.24 4.57
N ARG A 128 -36.57 -3.87 3.33
CA ARG A 128 -36.38 -4.84 2.25
C ARG A 128 -35.29 -5.82 2.69
N ALA A 129 -35.61 -7.11 2.69
CA ALA A 129 -34.67 -8.15 3.07
C ALA A 129 -33.38 -8.02 2.22
N PRO A 130 -32.19 -8.17 2.82
CA PRO A 130 -30.94 -8.16 2.07
C PRO A 130 -30.99 -9.23 0.99
N SER A 131 -30.70 -8.84 -0.25
CA SER A 131 -30.54 -9.78 -1.36
C SER A 131 -29.48 -10.82 -0.99
N PRO A 132 -29.64 -12.10 -1.38
CA PRO A 132 -28.61 -13.10 -1.17
C PRO A 132 -27.29 -12.66 -1.83
N PRO A 133 -26.14 -13.00 -1.24
CA PRO A 133 -24.84 -12.63 -1.75
C PRO A 133 -24.64 -13.17 -3.18
N GLN A 134 -24.65 -12.29 -4.18
CA GLN A 134 -24.38 -12.66 -5.56
C GLN A 134 -22.87 -12.74 -5.80
N PRO A 135 -22.35 -13.74 -6.54
CA PRO A 135 -20.94 -13.78 -6.92
C PRO A 135 -20.59 -12.55 -7.78
N LEU A 136 -19.34 -12.08 -7.66
CA LEU A 136 -18.83 -11.01 -8.50
C LEU A 136 -18.56 -11.55 -9.90
N GLY A 137 -19.12 -10.90 -10.92
CA GLY A 137 -18.99 -11.32 -12.31
C GLY A 137 -17.83 -10.65 -13.03
N ASN A 138 -17.57 -9.37 -12.74
CA ASN A 138 -16.51 -8.63 -13.44
C ASN A 138 -15.95 -7.44 -12.63
N CYS A 139 -14.68 -7.15 -12.83
CA CYS A 139 -13.98 -6.01 -12.24
C CYS A 139 -13.80 -4.91 -13.31
N GLY A 140 -14.41 -3.74 -13.13
CA GLY A 140 -14.35 -2.63 -14.11
C GLY A 140 -13.66 -1.38 -13.57
N ALA A 141 -13.57 -0.33 -14.39
CA ALA A 141 -12.96 0.92 -13.99
C ALA A 141 -13.76 1.57 -12.84
N GLY A 142 -13.25 1.48 -11.61
CA GLY A 142 -13.79 2.18 -10.44
C GLY A 142 -14.77 1.40 -9.57
N GLY A 143 -15.22 0.20 -9.96
CA GLY A 143 -15.98 -0.66 -9.07
C GLY A 143 -16.21 -2.07 -9.60
N CYS A 144 -16.90 -2.86 -8.79
CA CYS A 144 -17.13 -4.27 -9.03
C CYS A 144 -18.54 -4.54 -9.51
N TYR A 145 -18.70 -5.38 -10.53
CA TYR A 145 -20.01 -5.79 -11.01
C TYR A 145 -20.38 -7.14 -10.39
N ASP A 146 -21.56 -7.21 -9.78
CA ASP A 146 -22.13 -8.51 -9.42
C ASP A 146 -22.54 -9.31 -10.66
N ALA A 147 -22.90 -10.58 -10.48
CA ALA A 147 -23.39 -11.44 -11.56
C ALA A 147 -24.69 -10.93 -12.22
N GLY A 148 -25.41 -10.01 -11.57
CA GLY A 148 -26.57 -9.33 -12.12
C GLY A 148 -26.24 -8.03 -12.87
N GLY A 149 -24.96 -7.64 -12.94
CA GLY A 149 -24.52 -6.39 -13.56
C GLY A 149 -24.66 -5.15 -12.69
N ALA A 150 -25.02 -5.27 -11.41
CA ALA A 150 -25.07 -4.14 -10.49
C ALA A 150 -23.66 -3.73 -10.06
N TRP A 151 -23.38 -2.43 -10.15
CA TRP A 151 -22.07 -1.86 -9.86
C TRP A 151 -21.90 -1.52 -8.38
N GLN A 152 -20.76 -1.92 -7.82
CA GLN A 152 -20.38 -1.82 -6.43
C GLN A 152 -19.05 -1.03 -6.31
N GLY A 153 -19.15 0.28 -6.13
CA GLY A 153 -17.98 1.17 -6.00
C GLY A 153 -17.96 2.06 -4.76
N ASN A 154 -18.90 1.89 -3.82
CA ASN A 154 -18.94 2.66 -2.57
C ASN A 154 -18.03 2.08 -1.47
N GLY A 155 -16.83 1.60 -1.84
CA GLY A 155 -15.83 1.18 -0.86
C GLY A 155 -14.95 2.35 -0.44
N VAL A 156 -14.65 2.45 0.85
CA VAL A 156 -13.72 3.47 1.36
C VAL A 156 -12.30 3.01 1.07
N GLY A 157 -11.56 3.81 0.30
CA GLY A 157 -10.15 3.56 -0.04
C GLY A 157 -9.96 2.65 -1.26
N ASN A 158 -8.98 1.76 -1.17
CA ASN A 158 -8.50 0.95 -2.30
C ASN A 158 -9.21 -0.40 -2.44
N THR A 159 -10.27 -0.64 -1.67
CA THR A 159 -10.98 -1.91 -1.60
C THR A 159 -12.49 -1.66 -1.52
N THR A 160 -13.25 -2.25 -2.44
CA THR A 160 -14.71 -2.30 -2.32
C THR A 160 -15.16 -3.67 -1.86
N VAL A 161 -16.04 -3.72 -0.86
CA VAL A 161 -16.58 -4.97 -0.31
C VAL A 161 -17.90 -5.23 -1.01
N ALA A 162 -17.97 -6.33 -1.76
CA ALA A 162 -19.22 -6.76 -2.36
C ALA A 162 -20.09 -7.51 -1.33
N PRO A 163 -21.41 -7.61 -1.54
CA PRO A 163 -22.34 -8.27 -0.61
C PRO A 163 -22.01 -9.74 -0.32
N ASN A 164 -21.23 -10.38 -1.18
CA ASN A 164 -20.72 -11.74 -1.05
C ASN A 164 -19.44 -11.87 -0.21
N GLY A 165 -18.97 -10.78 0.39
CA GLY A 165 -17.74 -10.76 1.19
C GLY A 165 -16.47 -10.86 0.36
N LYS A 166 -16.57 -10.84 -0.98
CA LYS A 166 -15.42 -10.77 -1.88
C LYS A 166 -14.94 -9.33 -1.98
N LEU A 167 -13.62 -9.17 -2.04
CA LEU A 167 -12.95 -7.88 -1.98
C LEU A 167 -12.46 -7.51 -3.38
N CYS A 168 -12.81 -6.32 -3.82
CA CYS A 168 -12.29 -5.77 -5.07
C CYS A 168 -11.20 -4.76 -4.75
N GLN A 169 -9.95 -5.14 -4.98
CA GLN A 169 -8.78 -4.33 -4.66
C GLN A 169 -8.32 -3.56 -5.90
N ARG A 170 -8.07 -2.26 -5.73
CA ARG A 170 -7.73 -1.32 -6.80
C ARG A 170 -6.21 -1.20 -6.93
N ASN A 171 -5.61 -1.77 -7.97
CA ASN A 171 -4.18 -1.62 -8.25
C ASN A 171 -3.97 -0.51 -9.28
N GLY A 172 -4.07 0.75 -8.85
CA GLY A 172 -3.90 1.91 -9.73
C GLY A 172 -5.10 2.12 -10.64
N ILE A 173 -4.99 1.71 -11.91
CA ILE A 173 -6.01 1.90 -12.96
C ILE A 173 -6.96 0.70 -13.08
N TRP A 174 -6.55 -0.48 -12.59
CA TRP A 174 -7.30 -1.74 -12.71
C TRP A 174 -7.84 -2.20 -11.36
N LEU A 175 -9.00 -2.86 -11.38
CA LEU A 175 -9.57 -3.54 -10.22
C LEU A 175 -9.33 -5.05 -10.33
N GLN A 176 -9.03 -5.68 -9.20
CA GLN A 176 -8.81 -7.12 -9.07
C GLN A 176 -9.79 -7.70 -8.06
N CYS A 177 -10.44 -8.81 -8.43
CA CYS A 177 -11.46 -9.49 -7.66
C CYS A 177 -10.77 -10.63 -6.86
N LEU A 178 -10.82 -10.58 -5.52
CA LEU A 178 -10.25 -11.57 -4.57
C LEU A 178 -11.37 -12.39 -3.90
#